data_AF-A0A950SWR7-F1
#
_entry.id   AF-A0A950SWR7-F1
#
_cell.length_a   1.000
_cell.length_b   1.000
_cell.length_c   1.000
_cell.angle_alpha   90.00
_cell.angle_beta   90.00
_cell.angle_gamma   90.00
#
_symmetry.space_group_name_H-M   'P 1'
#
loop_
_entity.id
_entity.type
_entity.pdbx_description
1 polymer ?
#
loop_
_entity_poly.entity_id
_entity_poly.type
_entity_poly.pdbx_seq_one_letter_code
_entity_poly.pdbx_strand_id
1 'polypeptide(L)' 'DYWRVRIGVGHPGIKELVQPYVLQNFAEGERTGWVEPLLGAIAETIPLLISGTPEAFMSEVARRFAPPNDRASEDPA' A
#
# COMPACT_ATOMS: atom_id res chain seq x y z
N ASP A 1 -14.04 -19.23 1.57
CA ASP A 1 -13.93 -17.80 1.90
C ASP A 1 -12.50 -17.50 2.30
N TYR A 2 -11.94 -16.33 2.00
CA TYR A 2 -10.53 -16.00 2.33
C TYR A 2 -10.30 -14.50 2.50
N TRP A 3 -9.30 -14.15 3.31
CA TRP A 3 -8.94 -12.76 3.57
C TRP A 3 -8.13 -12.13 2.45
N ARG A 4 -8.32 -10.83 2.25
CA ARG A 4 -7.60 -10.02 1.27
C ARG A 4 -6.98 -8.82 1.97
N VAL A 5 -5.66 -8.73 1.95
CA VAL A 5 -4.94 -7.51 2.32
C VAL A 5 -4.78 -6.68 1.05
N ARG A 6 -5.38 -5.50 1.01
CA ARG A 6 -5.38 -4.62 -0.17
C ARG A 6 -4.30 -3.56 0.00
N ILE A 7 -3.27 -3.64 -0.84
CA ILE A 7 -2.19 -2.66 -0.88
C ILE A 7 -2.46 -1.72 -2.05
N GLY A 8 -2.71 -0.44 -1.75
CA GLY A 8 -2.88 0.58 -2.78
C GLY A 8 -1.52 0.89 -3.41
N VAL A 9 -1.42 0.77 -4.73
CA VAL A 9 -0.20 1.10 -5.49
C VAL A 9 -0.37 2.35 -6.35
N GLY A 10 -1.49 3.06 -6.22
CA GLY A 10 -1.86 4.19 -7.08
C GLY A 10 -2.62 3.77 -8.34
N HIS A 11 -3.00 4.77 -9.16
CA HIS A 11 -3.67 4.59 -10.45
C HIS A 11 -3.23 5.69 -11.41
N PRO A 12 -2.88 5.39 -12.68
CA PRO A 12 -2.33 6.36 -13.62
C PRO A 12 -3.35 7.36 -14.19
N GLY A 13 -4.56 7.44 -13.65
CA GLY A 13 -5.70 8.21 -14.19
C GLY A 13 -6.27 7.71 -15.54
N ILE A 14 -5.46 7.07 -16.38
CA ILE A 14 -5.79 6.64 -17.75
C ILE A 14 -5.84 5.12 -17.83
N LYS A 15 -6.97 4.57 -18.29
CA LYS A 15 -7.23 3.12 -18.29
C LYS A 15 -6.22 2.33 -19.14
N GLU A 16 -5.84 2.89 -20.28
CA GLU A 16 -4.90 2.28 -21.24
C GLU A 16 -3.49 2.16 -20.65
N LEU A 17 -3.15 2.99 -19.66
CA LEU A 17 -1.86 2.98 -18.99
C LEU A 17 -1.82 2.06 -17.76
N VAL A 18 -2.94 1.45 -17.35
CA VAL A 18 -2.99 0.59 -16.15
C VAL A 18 -2.05 -0.60 -16.30
N GLN A 19 -2.05 -1.27 -17.46
CA GLN A 19 -1.21 -2.45 -17.65
C GLN A 19 0.29 -2.16 -17.56
N PRO A 20 0.84 -1.15 -18.29
CA PRO A 20 2.24 -0.80 -18.11
C PRO A 20 2.54 -0.25 -16.71
N TYR A 21 1.63 0.50 -16.09
CA TYR A 21 1.81 1.04 -14.73
C TYR A 21 2.04 -0.06 -13.69
N VAL A 22 1.21 -1.10 -13.67
CA VAL A 22 1.34 -2.19 -12.68
C VAL A 22 2.49 -3.16 -12.95
N LEU A 23 3.08 -3.12 -14.15
CA LEU A 23 4.20 -3.96 -14.54
C LEU A 23 5.55 -3.24 -14.38
N GLN A 24 5.55 -1.94 -14.12
CA GLN A 24 6.75 -1.16 -13.84
C GLN A 24 7.24 -1.36 -12.41
N ASN A 25 8.55 -1.17 -12.22
CA ASN A 25 9.13 -1.08 -10.89
C ASN A 25 8.79 0.28 -10.27
N PHE A 26 8.61 0.30 -8.94
CA PHE A 26 8.52 1.55 -8.18
C PHE A 26 9.80 2.37 -8.34
N ALA A 27 9.65 3.69 -8.49
CA ALA A 27 10.77 4.62 -8.47
C ALA A 27 11.41 4.67 -7.07
N GLU A 28 12.66 5.11 -6.97
CA GLU A 28 13.40 5.16 -5.70
C GLU A 28 12.66 5.98 -4.62
N GLY A 29 12.05 7.11 -5.01
CA GLY A 29 11.25 7.94 -4.11
C GLY A 29 9.99 7.24 -3.59
N GLU A 30 9.33 6.42 -4.41
CA GLU A 30 8.16 5.64 -3.98
C GLU A 30 8.59 4.50 -3.06
N ARG A 31 9.65 3.79 -3.45
CA ARG A 31 10.21 2.68 -2.68
C ARG A 31 10.52 3.08 -1.25
N THR A 32 11.32 4.12 -1.10
CA THR A 32 11.78 4.62 0.20
C THR A 32 10.70 5.44 0.92
N GLY A 33 9.82 6.12 0.18
CA GLY A 33 8.81 7.01 0.73
C GLY A 33 7.59 6.31 1.32
N TRP A 34 7.12 5.21 0.71
CA TRP A 34 5.91 4.54 1.19
C TRP A 34 5.91 3.01 1.06
N VAL A 35 6.55 2.43 0.04
CA VAL A 35 6.50 0.97 -0.19
C VAL A 35 7.21 0.22 0.93
N GLU A 36 8.49 0.54 1.18
CA GLU A 36 9.29 -0.14 2.20
C GLU A 36 8.73 0.07 3.62
N PRO A 37 8.31 1.30 4.03
CA PRO A 37 7.63 1.50 5.30
C PRO A 37 6.34 0.67 5.47
N LEU A 38 5.48 0.64 4.44
CA LEU A 38 4.23 -0.14 4.49
C LEU A 38 4.50 -1.64 4.59
N LEU A 39 5.41 -2.16 3.77
CA LEU A 39 5.76 -3.59 3.80
C LEU A 39 6.39 -3.98 5.14
N GLY A 40 7.21 -3.12 5.73
CA GLY A 40 7.75 -3.29 7.09
C GLY A 40 6.63 -3.37 8.12
N ALA A 41 5.71 -2.40 8.13
CA ALA A 41 4.56 -2.39 9.02
C ALA A 41 3.70 -3.65 8.90
N ILE A 42 3.44 -4.12 7.67
CA ILE A 42 2.72 -5.38 7.43
C ILE A 42 3.49 -6.56 8.03
N ALA A 43 4.78 -6.71 7.69
CA ALA A 43 5.60 -7.84 8.12
C ALA A 43 5.63 -7.98 9.65
N GLU A 44 5.79 -6.87 10.37
CA GLU A 44 5.78 -6.84 11.84
C GLU A 44 4.40 -7.16 12.44
N THR A 45 3.32 -7.02 11.67
CA THR A 45 1.93 -7.18 12.14
C THR A 45 1.32 -8.53 11.75
N ILE A 46 1.94 -9.29 10.83
CA ILE A 46 1.49 -10.61 10.37
C ILE A 46 1.06 -11.56 11.51
N PRO A 47 1.73 -11.62 12.68
CA PRO A 47 1.31 -12.50 13.77
C PRO A 47 -0.17 -12.33 14.19
N LEU A 48 -0.73 -11.11 14.12
CA LEU A 48 -2.14 -10.84 14.44
C LEU A 48 -3.07 -11.49 13.41
N LEU A 49 -2.70 -11.44 12.13
CA LEU A 49 -3.46 -12.07 11.06
C LEU A 49 -3.45 -13.60 11.22
N ILE A 50 -2.29 -14.18 11.55
CA ILE A 50 -2.15 -15.62 11.82
C ILE A 50 -2.96 -16.04 13.04
N SER A 51 -3.02 -15.19 14.08
CA SER A 51 -3.82 -15.47 15.29
C SER A 51 -5.33 -15.34 15.09
N GLY A 52 -5.79 -15.01 13.89
CA GLY A 52 -7.22 -14.88 13.58
C GLY A 52 -7.87 -13.59 14.07
N THR A 53 -7.08 -12.52 14.23
CA THR A 53 -7.56 -11.19 14.65
C THR A 53 -7.33 -10.13 13.55
N PRO A 54 -8.01 -10.23 12.39
CA PRO A 54 -7.77 -9.35 11.25
C PRO A 54 -8.07 -7.87 11.54
N GLU A 55 -9.00 -7.56 12.44
CA GLU A 55 -9.32 -6.19 12.86
C GLU A 55 -8.16 -5.53 13.61
N ALA A 56 -7.49 -6.31 14.46
CA ALA A 56 -6.30 -5.88 15.18
C ALA A 56 -5.12 -5.70 14.21
N PHE A 57 -4.97 -6.60 13.24
CA PHE A 57 -4.00 -6.44 12.16
C PHE A 57 -4.20 -5.12 11.40
N MET A 58 -5.42 -4.81 10.95
CA MET A 58 -5.68 -3.57 10.22
C MET A 58 -5.40 -2.32 11.05
N SER A 59 -5.83 -2.31 12.31
CA SER A 59 -5.63 -1.18 13.21
C SER A 59 -4.16 -0.93 13.49
N GLU A 60 -3.39 -2.00 13.69
CA GLU A 60 -1.96 -1.89 14.01
C GLU A 60 -1.12 -1.52 12.79
N VAL A 61 -1.43 -2.02 11.59
CA VAL A 61 -0.79 -1.56 10.35
C VAL A 61 -1.03 -0.06 10.15
N ALA A 62 -2.27 0.42 10.30
CA ALA A 62 -2.60 1.84 10.17
C ALA A 62 -1.92 2.73 11.23
N ARG A 63 -1.63 2.17 12.42
CA ARG A 63 -0.89 2.87 13.47
C ARG A 63 0.61 2.99 13.15
N ARG A 64 1.19 1.96 12.54
CA ARG A 64 2.62 1.90 12.19
C ARG A 64 2.95 2.67 10.91
N PHE A 65 2.01 2.73 9.98
CA PHE A 65 2.16 3.41 8.70
C PHE A 65 0.98 4.36 8.47
N ALA A 66 1.27 5.65 8.44
CA ALA A 66 0.36 6.66 7.91
C ALA A 66 0.70 6.89 6.43
N PRO A 67 -0.23 6.67 5.50
CA PRO A 67 0.04 6.88 4.09
C PRO A 67 0.38 8.36 3.81
N PRO A 68 1.24 8.63 2.82
CA PRO A 68 1.40 9.97 2.27
C PRO A 68 0.03 10.55 1.87
N ASN A 69 -0.15 11.86 1.99
CA ASN A 69 -1.41 12.50 1.65
C ASN A 69 -1.52 12.63 0.12
N ASP A 70 -2.44 11.87 -0.48
CA ASP A 70 -2.62 11.74 -1.94
C ASP A 70 -3.07 13.03 -2.65
N ARG A 71 -3.35 14.13 -1.94
CA ARG A 71 -3.70 15.42 -2.56
C ARG A 71 -2.55 16.13 -3.27
N ALA A 72 -1.35 15.56 -3.28
CA ALA A 72 -0.16 16.16 -3.89
C ALA A 72 0.21 15.57 -5.27
N SER A 73 -0.48 14.53 -5.75
CA SER A 73 -0.18 13.86 -7.04
C SER A 73 -1.28 13.99 -8.11
N GLU A 74 -2.36 14.71 -7.82
CA GLU A 74 -3.29 15.18 -8.87
C GLU A 74 -2.71 16.43 -9.53
N ASP A 75 -1.67 16.26 -10.36
CA ASP A 75 -1.36 17.26 -11.39
C ASP A 75 -2.44 17.15 -12.48
N PRO A 76 -3.25 18.19 -12.71
CA PRO A 76 -4.21 18.18 -13.80
C PRO A 76 -3.41 18.32 -15.10
N ALA A 77 -3.42 17.26 -15.91
CA ALA A 77 -3.04 17.32 -17.32
C ALA A 77 -4.05 18.17 -18.12
#